data_AF-A0A2E1TLA7-F1
#
_entry.id   AF-A0A2E1TLA7-F1
#
_cell.length_a   1.000
_cell.length_b   1.000
_cell.length_c   1.000
_cell.angle_alpha   90.00
_cell.angle_beta   90.00
_cell.angle_gamma   90.00
#
_symmetry.space_group_name_H-M   'P 1'
#
loop_
_entity.id
_entity.type
_entity.pdbx_description
1 polymer ?
#
loop_
_entity_poly.entity_id
_entity_poly.type
_entity_poly.pdbx_seq_one_letter_code
_entity_poly.pdbx_strand_id
1 'polypeptide(L)'
;MTFELWWLLGLPLFFVLGWMAARIDIKDLMSESRGLPLSYFKGLNFLLNEQPDKAIETLLEVARNDPQTVELHFSLGNLFRRRGEVERAIKMHQNLLDRPDLDRKQRLEAVFELGQDFLKAGFLDRAENLFVKLKGTDLERQGLSFLVDIYEQEKDWEKAIEASRNIHKFHKVSKAKEIANYYCELALISLEKFDYSKAEGDLSQAMRENRKCVRSQIILGDISLRNNDFDRAIECWKKIEKQDPKYLSLVAQRLIDAYEAKGKAKQGLGLLAEYLSRYPSYDLLNIFGDGVCKFESTAQSYKLVRKEVVKNPTLLGLNKLLELQILDTKNN
;
A
#
# COMPACT_ATOMS: atom_id res chain seq x y z
N MET A 1 59.10 -49.11 -16.04
CA MET A 1 57.66 -49.43 -16.03
C MET A 1 57.26 -49.81 -17.45
N THR A 2 56.87 -51.06 -17.66
CA THR A 2 56.40 -51.57 -18.96
C THR A 2 55.01 -51.01 -19.22
N PHE A 3 54.90 -50.01 -20.08
CA PHE A 3 53.60 -49.52 -20.54
C PHE A 3 52.95 -50.62 -21.39
N GLU A 4 51.90 -51.26 -20.89
CA GLU A 4 51.18 -52.27 -21.66
C GLU A 4 50.44 -51.60 -22.83
N LEU A 5 50.81 -51.98 -24.06
CA LEU A 5 50.30 -51.43 -25.33
C LEU A 5 48.77 -51.40 -25.45
N TRP A 6 48.04 -52.15 -24.62
CA TRP A 6 46.57 -52.19 -24.62
C TRP A 6 45.93 -50.91 -24.06
N TRP A 7 46.63 -50.14 -23.23
CA TRP A 7 46.16 -48.83 -22.75
C TRP A 7 46.02 -47.79 -23.87
N LEU A 8 46.80 -47.92 -24.95
CA LEU A 8 46.72 -47.05 -26.13
C LEU A 8 45.42 -47.26 -26.94
N LEU A 9 44.78 -48.42 -26.82
CA LEU A 9 43.48 -48.69 -27.45
C LEU A 9 42.29 -48.29 -26.55
N GLY A 10 42.48 -48.29 -25.23
CA GLY A 10 41.46 -47.87 -24.27
C GLY A 10 41.08 -46.39 -24.43
N LEU A 11 42.06 -45.49 -24.55
CA LEU A 11 41.83 -44.05 -24.72
C LEU A 11 40.93 -43.68 -25.92
N PRO A 12 41.21 -44.14 -27.16
CA PRO A 12 40.34 -43.86 -28.30
C PRO A 12 38.98 -44.55 -28.18
N LEU A 13 38.89 -45.72 -27.55
CA LEU A 13 37.61 -46.39 -27.30
C LEU A 13 36.73 -45.56 -26.34
N PHE A 14 37.28 -45.10 -25.22
CA PHE A 14 36.57 -44.22 -24.28
C PHE A 14 36.21 -42.88 -24.90
N PHE A 15 37.05 -42.34 -25.79
CA PHE A 15 36.74 -41.14 -26.54
C PHE A 15 35.57 -41.34 -27.51
N VAL A 16 35.54 -42.45 -28.26
CA VAL A 16 34.43 -42.78 -29.17
C VAL A 16 33.14 -43.04 -28.40
N LEU A 17 33.21 -43.78 -27.28
CA LEU A 17 32.05 -44.02 -26.41
C LEU A 17 31.53 -42.73 -25.78
N GLY A 18 32.42 -41.86 -25.29
CA GLY A 18 32.06 -40.55 -24.76
C GLY A 18 31.48 -39.62 -25.82
N TRP A 19 32.04 -39.63 -27.04
CA TRP A 19 31.53 -38.86 -28.18
C TRP A 19 30.16 -39.36 -28.65
N MET A 20 29.93 -40.68 -28.63
CA MET A 20 28.66 -41.30 -28.98
C MET A 20 27.59 -41.04 -27.91
N ALA A 21 27.96 -41.13 -26.62
CA ALA A 21 27.11 -40.77 -25.50
C ALA A 21 26.74 -39.29 -25.55
N ALA A 22 27.71 -38.39 -25.76
CA ALA A 22 27.46 -36.96 -25.93
C ALA A 22 26.56 -36.67 -27.14
N ARG A 23 26.68 -37.42 -28.25
CA ARG A 23 25.79 -37.29 -29.42
C ARG A 23 24.35 -37.72 -29.15
N ILE A 24 24.14 -38.69 -28.26
CA ILE A 24 22.81 -39.15 -27.84
C ILE A 24 22.22 -38.12 -26.86
N ASP A 25 22.99 -37.68 -25.87
CA ASP A 25 22.60 -36.64 -24.92
C ASP A 25 22.28 -35.31 -25.61
N ILE A 26 23.08 -34.91 -26.62
CA ILE A 26 22.81 -33.73 -27.46
C ILE A 26 21.53 -33.92 -28.28
N LYS A 27 21.21 -35.15 -28.71
CA LYS A 27 19.96 -35.44 -29.42
C LYS A 27 18.75 -35.32 -28.50
N ASP A 28 18.87 -35.78 -27.26
CA ASP A 28 17.80 -35.71 -26.26
C ASP A 28 17.62 -34.25 -25.76
N LEU A 29 18.70 -33.51 -25.49
CA LEU A 29 18.65 -32.06 -25.20
C LEU A 29 18.09 -31.24 -26.39
N MET A 30 18.46 -31.59 -27.62
CA MET A 30 17.87 -30.94 -28.81
C MET A 30 16.44 -31.40 -29.06
N SER A 31 16.00 -32.55 -28.56
CA SER A 31 14.61 -32.98 -28.66
C SER A 31 13.72 -32.22 -27.69
N GLU A 32 14.24 -31.86 -26.51
CA GLU A 32 13.60 -30.92 -25.57
C GLU A 32 13.50 -29.49 -26.13
N SER A 33 14.48 -29.03 -26.93
CA SER A 33 14.43 -27.70 -27.55
C SER A 33 13.75 -27.64 -28.93
N ARG A 34 13.44 -28.79 -29.55
CA ARG A 34 12.79 -28.90 -30.88
C ARG A 34 11.27 -28.76 -30.87
N GLY A 35 10.67 -28.30 -29.77
CA GLY A 35 9.22 -28.05 -29.67
C GLY A 35 8.77 -26.68 -30.17
N LEU A 36 9.66 -25.70 -30.35
CA LEU A 36 9.25 -24.32 -30.62
C LEU A 36 9.25 -23.98 -32.13
N PRO A 37 8.15 -23.47 -32.70
CA PRO A 37 8.06 -23.14 -34.13
C PRO A 37 9.13 -22.14 -34.58
N LEU A 38 9.61 -22.23 -35.82
CA LEU A 38 10.59 -21.28 -36.40
C LEU A 38 10.15 -19.81 -36.26
N SER A 39 8.83 -19.58 -36.27
CA SER A 39 8.20 -18.27 -36.07
C SER A 39 8.41 -17.70 -34.65
N TYR A 40 8.63 -18.54 -33.63
CA TYR A 40 8.99 -18.08 -32.27
C TYR A 40 10.33 -17.35 -32.27
N PHE A 41 11.36 -17.97 -32.87
CA PHE A 41 12.68 -17.36 -33.01
C PHE A 41 12.65 -16.11 -33.88
N LYS A 42 11.79 -16.10 -34.92
CA LYS A 42 11.56 -14.91 -35.74
C LYS A 42 10.97 -13.76 -34.90
N GLY A 43 9.99 -14.04 -34.05
CA GLY A 43 9.43 -13.09 -33.10
C GLY A 43 10.45 -12.53 -32.12
N LEU A 44 11.29 -13.39 -31.53
CA LEU A 44 12.39 -12.97 -30.64
C LEU A 44 13.43 -12.12 -31.37
N ASN A 45 13.77 -12.45 -32.61
CA ASN A 45 14.70 -11.67 -33.41
C ASN A 45 14.17 -10.26 -33.69
N PHE A 46 12.86 -10.09 -33.87
CA PHE A 46 12.27 -8.75 -33.96
C PHE A 46 12.38 -7.96 -32.64
N LEU A 47 12.30 -8.61 -31.48
CA LEU A 47 12.55 -7.95 -30.19
C LEU A 47 14.02 -7.50 -30.06
N LEU A 48 14.97 -8.34 -30.48
CA LEU A 48 16.41 -8.01 -30.46
C LEU A 48 16.77 -6.85 -31.39
N ASN A 49 16.01 -6.66 -32.47
CA ASN A 49 16.20 -5.59 -33.44
C ASN A 49 15.31 -4.36 -33.18
N GLU A 50 14.78 -4.20 -31.95
CA GLU A 50 13.94 -3.08 -31.53
C GLU A 50 12.68 -2.88 -32.41
N GLN A 51 12.11 -3.96 -32.95
CA GLN A 51 10.87 -3.97 -33.75
C GLN A 51 9.74 -4.67 -32.99
N PRO A 52 9.24 -4.09 -31.88
CA PRO A 52 8.35 -4.81 -30.98
C PRO A 52 6.97 -5.09 -31.59
N ASP A 53 6.46 -4.27 -32.50
CA ASP A 53 5.14 -4.47 -33.09
C ASP A 53 5.11 -5.69 -34.04
N LYS A 54 6.16 -5.84 -34.87
CA LYS A 54 6.34 -7.02 -35.73
C LYS A 54 6.63 -8.28 -34.92
N ALA A 55 7.35 -8.13 -33.81
CA ALA A 55 7.57 -9.23 -32.87
C ALA A 55 6.23 -9.73 -32.32
N ILE A 56 5.37 -8.83 -31.87
CA ILE A 56 4.05 -9.15 -31.34
C ILE A 56 3.19 -9.87 -32.38
N GLU A 57 3.11 -9.38 -33.62
CA GLU A 57 2.35 -10.06 -34.68
C GLU A 57 2.86 -11.48 -34.93
N THR A 58 4.18 -11.64 -35.05
CA THR A 58 4.79 -12.95 -35.31
C THR A 58 4.56 -13.92 -34.14
N LEU A 59 4.67 -13.43 -32.90
CA LEU A 59 4.45 -14.22 -31.69
C LEU A 59 2.98 -14.56 -31.46
N LEU A 60 2.05 -13.70 -31.89
CA LEU A 60 0.61 -13.99 -31.86
C LEU A 60 0.23 -15.15 -32.79
N GLU A 61 0.85 -15.23 -33.97
CA GLU A 61 0.63 -16.36 -34.88
C GLU A 61 1.13 -17.67 -34.26
N VAL A 62 2.28 -17.63 -33.60
CA VAL A 62 2.84 -18.78 -32.86
C VAL A 62 1.88 -19.22 -31.76
N ALA A 63 1.43 -18.28 -30.93
CA ALA A 63 0.50 -18.54 -29.83
C ALA A 63 -0.81 -19.20 -30.30
N ARG A 64 -1.38 -18.75 -31.43
CA ARG A 64 -2.63 -19.33 -31.96
C ARG A 64 -2.50 -20.77 -32.45
N ASN A 65 -1.34 -21.15 -32.96
CA ASN A 65 -1.17 -22.38 -33.71
C ASN A 65 -0.51 -23.51 -32.91
N ASP A 66 0.09 -23.20 -31.75
CA ASP A 66 0.84 -24.17 -30.97
C ASP A 66 0.32 -24.27 -29.52
N PRO A 67 -0.28 -25.42 -29.15
CA PRO A 67 -0.69 -25.70 -27.80
C PRO A 67 0.44 -25.60 -26.76
N GLN A 68 1.70 -25.84 -27.12
CA GLN A 68 2.81 -25.87 -26.16
C GLN A 68 3.31 -24.46 -25.73
N THR A 69 2.66 -23.39 -26.20
CA THR A 69 3.12 -22.00 -26.00
C THR A 69 2.37 -21.26 -24.89
N VAL A 70 2.02 -21.93 -23.80
CA VAL A 70 1.30 -21.34 -22.64
C VAL A 70 2.07 -20.14 -22.06
N GLU A 71 3.39 -20.26 -21.87
CA GLU A 71 4.24 -19.18 -21.37
C GLU A 71 4.27 -17.95 -22.30
N LEU A 72 4.16 -18.18 -23.61
CA LEU A 72 4.09 -17.10 -24.58
C LEU A 72 2.76 -16.34 -24.48
N HIS A 73 1.65 -17.04 -24.23
CA HIS A 73 0.35 -16.39 -24.02
C HIS A 73 0.36 -15.48 -22.80
N PHE A 74 0.92 -15.94 -21.68
CA PHE A 74 1.13 -15.12 -20.48
C PHE A 74 1.98 -13.88 -20.79
N SER A 75 3.11 -14.09 -21.47
CA SER A 75 4.03 -13.01 -21.81
C SER A 75 3.38 -11.95 -22.70
N LEU A 76 2.62 -12.38 -23.72
CA LEU A 76 1.89 -11.48 -24.62
C LEU A 76 0.74 -10.76 -23.91
N GLY A 77 -0.05 -11.47 -23.08
CA GLY A 77 -1.12 -10.85 -22.29
C GLY A 77 -0.57 -9.76 -21.35
N ASN A 78 0.52 -10.07 -20.65
CA ASN A 78 1.22 -9.12 -19.78
C ASN A 78 1.77 -7.91 -20.55
N LEU A 79 2.30 -8.13 -21.75
CA LEU A 79 2.76 -7.05 -22.62
C LEU A 79 1.62 -6.13 -23.05
N PHE A 80 0.47 -6.69 -23.48
CA PHE A 80 -0.71 -5.90 -23.84
C PHE A 80 -1.22 -5.08 -22.66
N ARG A 81 -1.31 -5.68 -21.45
CA ARG A 81 -1.71 -4.95 -20.24
C ARG A 81 -0.77 -3.77 -19.95
N ARG A 82 0.55 -3.96 -20.07
CA ARG A 82 1.55 -2.90 -19.86
C ARG A 82 1.47 -1.77 -20.88
N ARG A 83 1.12 -2.09 -22.13
CA ARG A 83 0.88 -1.09 -23.19
C ARG A 83 -0.46 -0.36 -23.08
N GLY A 84 -1.32 -0.76 -22.15
CA GLY A 84 -2.68 -0.22 -22.02
C GLY A 84 -3.67 -0.84 -23.01
N GLU A 85 -3.27 -1.85 -23.77
CA GLU A 85 -4.13 -2.62 -24.67
C GLU A 85 -4.94 -3.68 -23.88
N VAL A 86 -5.69 -3.23 -22.88
CA VAL A 86 -6.27 -4.10 -21.85
C VAL A 86 -7.27 -5.11 -22.43
N GLU A 87 -8.06 -4.73 -23.44
CA GLU A 87 -9.01 -5.66 -24.09
C GLU A 87 -8.30 -6.85 -24.74
N ARG A 88 -7.12 -6.63 -25.33
CA ARG A 88 -6.32 -7.70 -25.93
C ARG A 88 -5.72 -8.60 -24.85
N ALA A 89 -5.29 -8.03 -23.73
CA ALA A 89 -4.81 -8.78 -22.57
C ALA A 89 -5.90 -9.71 -22.02
N ILE A 90 -7.09 -9.15 -21.75
CA ILE A 90 -8.27 -9.89 -21.28
C ILE A 90 -8.57 -11.06 -22.21
N LYS A 91 -8.66 -10.79 -23.52
CA LYS A 91 -8.94 -11.84 -24.51
C LYS A 91 -7.86 -12.93 -24.50
N MET A 92 -6.60 -12.57 -24.31
CA MET A 92 -5.49 -13.52 -24.32
C MET A 92 -5.52 -14.44 -23.09
N HIS A 93 -5.67 -13.89 -21.89
CA HIS A 93 -5.74 -14.69 -20.66
C HIS A 93 -7.08 -15.44 -20.52
N GLN A 94 -8.19 -14.92 -21.05
CA GLN A 94 -9.47 -15.64 -21.09
C GLN A 94 -9.38 -16.87 -22.01
N ASN A 95 -8.85 -16.72 -23.22
CA ASN A 95 -8.60 -17.84 -24.12
C ASN A 95 -7.71 -18.91 -23.47
N LEU A 96 -6.75 -18.49 -22.64
CA LEU A 96 -5.87 -19.40 -21.92
C LEU A 96 -6.65 -20.22 -20.88
N LEU A 97 -7.63 -19.62 -20.18
CA LEU A 97 -8.46 -20.34 -19.20
C LEU A 97 -9.44 -21.34 -19.84
N ASP A 98 -9.88 -21.08 -21.06
CA ASP A 98 -10.82 -21.95 -21.80
C ASP A 98 -10.16 -23.25 -22.30
N ARG A 99 -8.83 -23.31 -22.25
CA ARG A 99 -8.06 -24.47 -22.70
C ARG A 99 -8.13 -25.62 -21.69
N PRO A 100 -8.46 -26.85 -22.14
CA PRO A 100 -8.60 -28.01 -21.26
C PRO A 100 -7.26 -28.60 -20.82
N ASP A 101 -6.18 -28.33 -21.56
CA ASP A 101 -4.84 -28.89 -21.36
C ASP A 101 -3.99 -28.11 -20.34
N LEU A 102 -4.51 -27.02 -19.77
CA LEU A 102 -3.81 -26.27 -18.74
C LEU A 102 -3.69 -27.08 -17.45
N ASP A 103 -2.46 -27.18 -16.94
CA ASP A 103 -2.23 -27.72 -15.61
C ASP A 103 -2.86 -26.82 -14.53
N ARG A 104 -2.97 -27.36 -13.30
CA ARG A 104 -3.61 -26.64 -12.20
C ARG A 104 -2.90 -25.33 -11.85
N LYS A 105 -1.57 -25.30 -11.90
CA LYS A 105 -0.76 -24.13 -11.54
C LYS A 105 -0.91 -23.03 -12.58
N GLN A 106 -0.78 -23.39 -13.86
CA GLN A 106 -1.03 -22.52 -15.00
C GLN A 106 -2.45 -21.97 -14.98
N ARG A 107 -3.45 -22.79 -14.63
CA ARG A 107 -4.84 -22.33 -14.52
C ARG A 107 -5.00 -21.28 -13.42
N LEU A 108 -4.34 -21.45 -12.27
CA LEU A 108 -4.36 -20.45 -11.20
C LEU A 108 -3.63 -19.16 -11.59
N GLU A 109 -2.50 -19.29 -12.29
CA GLU A 109 -1.77 -18.14 -12.83
C GLU A 109 -2.61 -17.37 -13.88
N ALA A 110 -3.32 -18.08 -14.76
CA ALA A 110 -4.24 -17.48 -15.72
C ALA A 110 -5.43 -16.77 -15.06
N VAL A 111 -5.97 -17.34 -13.97
CA VAL A 111 -6.99 -16.66 -13.15
C VAL A 111 -6.43 -15.37 -12.55
N PHE A 112 -5.21 -15.42 -12.01
CA PHE A 112 -4.55 -14.27 -11.39
C PHE A 112 -4.23 -13.17 -12.41
N GLU A 113 -3.72 -13.52 -13.58
CA GLU A 113 -3.39 -12.57 -14.64
C GLU A 113 -4.64 -11.94 -15.27
N LEU A 114 -5.69 -12.73 -15.50
CA LEU A 114 -6.98 -12.19 -15.95
C LEU A 114 -7.63 -11.28 -14.90
N GLY A 115 -7.47 -11.59 -13.60
CA GLY A 115 -7.91 -10.71 -12.50
C GLY A 115 -7.25 -9.34 -12.56
N GLN A 116 -5.93 -9.31 -12.78
CA GLN A 116 -5.18 -8.06 -12.96
C GLN A 116 -5.62 -7.29 -14.21
N ASP A 117 -5.93 -7.98 -15.30
CA ASP A 117 -6.44 -7.34 -16.52
C ASP A 117 -7.81 -6.69 -16.28
N PHE A 118 -8.74 -7.38 -15.61
CA PHE A 118 -10.04 -6.80 -15.26
C PHE A 118 -9.90 -5.61 -14.31
N LEU A 119 -8.99 -5.69 -13.33
CA LEU A 119 -8.69 -4.56 -12.45
C LEU A 119 -8.17 -3.36 -13.25
N LYS A 120 -7.25 -3.60 -14.20
CA LYS A 120 -6.71 -2.54 -15.07
C LYS A 120 -7.77 -1.93 -15.99
N ALA A 121 -8.78 -2.70 -16.38
CA ALA A 121 -9.94 -2.23 -17.13
C ALA A 121 -11.00 -1.53 -16.27
N GLY A 122 -10.88 -1.56 -14.93
CA GLY A 122 -11.88 -1.01 -14.00
C GLY A 122 -13.09 -1.91 -13.76
N PHE A 123 -13.06 -3.17 -14.22
CA PHE A 123 -14.12 -4.15 -13.97
C PHE A 123 -13.92 -4.83 -12.61
N LEU A 124 -14.18 -4.09 -11.52
CA LEU A 124 -13.90 -4.50 -10.14
C LEU A 124 -14.61 -5.79 -9.75
N ASP A 125 -15.91 -5.92 -10.00
CA ASP A 125 -16.69 -7.14 -9.71
C ASP A 125 -16.09 -8.40 -10.35
N ARG A 126 -15.61 -8.28 -11.59
CA ARG A 126 -15.03 -9.42 -12.33
C ARG A 126 -13.65 -9.77 -11.78
N ALA A 127 -12.87 -8.76 -11.42
CA ALA A 127 -11.58 -8.96 -10.79
C ALA A 127 -11.74 -9.63 -9.41
N GLU A 128 -12.68 -9.16 -8.58
CA GLU A 128 -13.02 -9.75 -7.27
C GLU A 128 -13.34 -11.25 -7.43
N ASN A 129 -14.25 -11.58 -8.34
CA ASN A 129 -14.66 -12.96 -8.61
C ASN A 129 -13.51 -13.89 -9.03
N LEU A 130 -12.45 -13.36 -9.65
CA LEU A 130 -11.27 -14.15 -9.99
C LEU A 130 -10.31 -14.29 -8.81
N PHE A 131 -10.03 -13.20 -8.08
CA PHE A 131 -9.12 -13.26 -6.94
C PHE A 131 -9.67 -14.10 -5.78
N VAL A 132 -10.99 -14.13 -5.56
CA VAL A 132 -11.63 -15.01 -4.57
C VAL A 132 -11.36 -16.49 -4.87
N LYS A 133 -11.26 -16.89 -6.14
CA LYS A 133 -10.96 -18.27 -6.55
C LYS A 133 -9.54 -18.71 -6.19
N LEU A 134 -8.65 -17.78 -5.85
CA LEU A 134 -7.27 -18.08 -5.46
C LEU A 134 -7.14 -18.46 -3.97
N LYS A 135 -8.23 -18.45 -3.20
CA LYS A 135 -8.23 -18.85 -1.79
C LYS A 135 -7.76 -20.30 -1.61
N GLY A 136 -6.86 -20.52 -0.65
CA GLY A 136 -6.28 -21.85 -0.39
C GLY A 136 -5.24 -22.30 -1.41
N THR A 137 -4.69 -21.38 -2.21
CA THR A 137 -3.66 -21.66 -3.22
C THR A 137 -2.37 -20.88 -2.95
N ASP A 138 -1.31 -21.19 -3.67
CA ASP A 138 -0.02 -20.48 -3.57
C ASP A 138 -0.14 -18.98 -3.91
N LEU A 139 -1.16 -18.59 -4.69
CA LEU A 139 -1.46 -17.21 -5.08
C LEU A 139 -2.43 -16.49 -4.14
N GLU A 140 -2.91 -17.15 -3.07
CA GLU A 140 -3.89 -16.57 -2.14
C GLU A 140 -3.43 -15.21 -1.59
N ARG A 141 -2.16 -15.10 -1.18
CA ARG A 141 -1.61 -13.84 -0.65
C ARG A 141 -1.71 -12.69 -1.64
N GLN A 142 -1.40 -12.98 -2.90
CA GLN A 142 -1.36 -11.98 -3.97
C GLN A 142 -2.80 -11.59 -4.34
N GLY A 143 -3.69 -12.57 -4.47
CA GLY A 143 -5.13 -12.34 -4.66
C GLY A 143 -5.74 -11.51 -3.53
N LEU A 144 -5.43 -11.82 -2.26
CA LEU A 144 -5.89 -11.05 -1.12
C LEU A 144 -5.40 -9.60 -1.14
N SER A 145 -4.18 -9.34 -1.62
CA SER A 145 -3.67 -7.97 -1.75
C SER A 145 -4.52 -7.17 -2.75
N PHE A 146 -4.83 -7.76 -3.91
CA PHE A 146 -5.72 -7.12 -4.89
C PHE A 146 -7.16 -6.98 -4.40
N LEU A 147 -7.67 -7.95 -3.63
CA LEU A 147 -8.99 -7.83 -3.01
C LEU A 147 -9.05 -6.66 -2.03
N VAL A 148 -8.01 -6.45 -1.23
CA VAL A 148 -7.93 -5.26 -0.36
C VAL A 148 -7.98 -3.98 -1.20
N ASP A 149 -7.20 -3.89 -2.28
CA ASP A 149 -7.19 -2.71 -3.16
C ASP A 149 -8.58 -2.46 -3.78
N ILE A 150 -9.27 -3.52 -4.23
CA ILE A 150 -10.64 -3.44 -4.76
C ILE A 150 -11.60 -2.91 -3.69
N TYR A 151 -11.59 -3.50 -2.50
CA TYR A 151 -12.50 -3.10 -1.42
C TYR A 151 -12.22 -1.69 -0.90
N GLU A 152 -10.96 -1.24 -0.89
CA GLU A 152 -10.62 0.16 -0.60
C GLU A 152 -11.18 1.12 -1.66
N GLN A 153 -11.10 0.75 -2.94
CA GLN A 153 -11.63 1.56 -4.05
C GLN A 153 -13.16 1.67 -4.00
N GLU A 154 -13.84 0.56 -3.66
CA GLU A 154 -15.29 0.51 -3.51
C GLU A 154 -15.78 1.09 -2.17
N LYS A 155 -14.86 1.33 -1.24
CA LYS A 155 -15.14 1.72 0.15
C LYS A 155 -15.97 0.67 0.92
N ASP A 156 -15.83 -0.60 0.55
CA ASP A 156 -16.37 -1.74 1.29
C ASP A 156 -15.39 -2.09 2.43
N TRP A 157 -15.44 -1.29 3.50
CA TRP A 157 -14.48 -1.40 4.60
C TRP A 157 -14.62 -2.70 5.37
N GLU A 158 -15.84 -3.27 5.47
CA GLU A 158 -16.04 -4.57 6.11
C GLU A 158 -15.28 -5.68 5.38
N LYS A 159 -15.41 -5.79 4.06
CA LYS A 159 -14.66 -6.77 3.28
C LYS A 159 -13.15 -6.50 3.30
N ALA A 160 -12.73 -5.23 3.26
CA ALA A 160 -11.31 -4.86 3.37
C ALA A 160 -10.68 -5.31 4.70
N ILE A 161 -11.43 -5.19 5.81
CA ILE A 161 -11.02 -5.70 7.14
C ILE A 161 -10.86 -7.22 7.10
N GLU A 162 -11.82 -7.95 6.54
CA GLU A 162 -11.75 -9.42 6.47
C GLU A 162 -10.54 -9.88 5.65
N ALA A 163 -10.37 -9.34 4.43
CA ALA A 163 -9.24 -9.65 3.57
C ALA A 163 -7.89 -9.34 4.24
N SER A 164 -7.78 -8.18 4.90
CA SER A 164 -6.56 -7.77 5.61
C SER A 164 -6.25 -8.65 6.83
N ARG A 165 -7.27 -9.11 7.57
CA ARG A 165 -7.11 -10.07 8.67
C ARG A 165 -6.65 -11.43 8.16
N ASN A 166 -7.15 -11.88 7.01
CA ASN A 166 -6.68 -13.10 6.37
C ASN A 166 -5.20 -13.00 5.99
N ILE A 167 -4.77 -11.87 5.41
CA ILE A 167 -3.34 -11.62 5.14
C ILE A 167 -2.52 -11.70 6.43
N HIS A 168 -2.99 -11.08 7.52
CA HIS A 168 -2.28 -11.11 8.80
C HIS A 168 -2.13 -12.52 9.37
N LYS A 169 -3.23 -13.28 9.37
CA LYS A 169 -3.31 -14.63 9.96
C LYS A 169 -2.46 -15.64 9.19
N PHE A 170 -2.59 -15.67 7.87
CA PHE A 170 -2.00 -16.73 7.05
C PHE A 170 -0.60 -16.39 6.53
N HIS A 171 -0.26 -15.10 6.41
CA HIS A 171 1.02 -14.66 5.84
C HIS A 171 1.92 -13.89 6.82
N LYS A 172 1.51 -13.77 8.09
CA LYS A 172 2.28 -13.13 9.18
C LYS A 172 2.73 -11.70 8.87
N VAL A 173 2.02 -10.99 7.99
CA VAL A 173 2.24 -9.57 7.69
C VAL A 173 1.31 -8.75 8.57
N SER A 174 1.84 -7.80 9.35
CA SER A 174 0.98 -6.93 10.14
C SER A 174 0.16 -6.00 9.24
N LYS A 175 -1.16 -6.07 9.37
CA LYS A 175 -2.14 -5.15 8.76
C LYS A 175 -2.92 -4.35 9.80
N ALA A 176 -2.44 -4.34 11.04
CA ALA A 176 -3.12 -3.73 12.18
C ALA A 176 -3.38 -2.23 12.00
N LYS A 177 -2.47 -1.51 11.34
CA LYS A 177 -2.62 -0.07 11.09
C LYS A 177 -3.73 0.20 10.07
N GLU A 178 -3.73 -0.55 8.97
CA GLU A 178 -4.73 -0.46 7.91
C GLU A 178 -6.11 -0.85 8.42
N ILE A 179 -6.24 -1.98 9.12
CA ILE A 179 -7.49 -2.42 9.74
C ILE A 179 -8.04 -1.36 10.70
N ALA A 180 -7.18 -0.77 11.55
CA ALA A 180 -7.62 0.30 12.44
C ALA A 180 -8.11 1.54 11.70
N ASN A 181 -7.54 1.87 10.53
CA ASN A 181 -8.03 2.96 9.70
C ASN A 181 -9.37 2.63 9.05
N TYR A 182 -9.61 1.39 8.59
CA TYR A 182 -10.92 0.99 8.05
C TYR A 182 -12.03 1.09 9.10
N TYR A 183 -11.76 0.71 10.35
CA TYR A 183 -12.68 0.95 11.46
C TYR A 183 -12.95 2.45 11.70
N CYS A 184 -11.96 3.33 11.46
CA CYS A 184 -12.21 4.77 11.52
C CYS A 184 -13.11 5.24 10.36
N GLU A 185 -13.02 4.65 9.17
CA GLU A 185 -13.94 4.95 8.06
C GLU A 185 -15.38 4.50 8.36
N LEU A 186 -15.55 3.29 8.91
CA LEU A 186 -16.85 2.79 9.35
C LEU A 186 -17.49 3.69 10.42
N ALA A 187 -16.66 4.19 11.34
CA ALA A 187 -17.11 5.15 12.33
C ALA A 187 -17.60 6.46 11.68
N LEU A 188 -16.86 6.99 10.69
CA LEU A 188 -17.29 8.20 9.96
C LEU A 188 -18.61 7.98 9.21
N ILE A 189 -18.80 6.83 8.56
CA ILE A 189 -20.07 6.48 7.90
C ILE A 189 -21.21 6.40 8.92
N SER A 190 -20.95 5.84 10.10
CA SER A 190 -21.94 5.78 11.18
C SER A 190 -22.28 7.17 11.72
N LEU A 191 -21.30 8.08 11.79
CA LEU A 191 -21.51 9.48 12.17
C LEU A 191 -22.33 10.27 11.15
N GLU A 192 -22.14 10.03 9.85
CA GLU A 192 -22.99 10.62 8.80
C GLU A 192 -24.47 10.20 8.95
N LYS A 193 -24.70 9.00 9.49
CA LYS A 193 -26.03 8.47 9.82
C LYS A 193 -26.51 8.85 11.22
N PHE A 194 -25.78 9.71 11.94
CA PHE A 194 -26.04 10.11 13.33
C PHE A 194 -26.06 8.94 14.34
N ASP A 195 -25.47 7.79 13.99
CA ASP A 195 -25.33 6.64 14.88
C ASP A 195 -24.02 6.73 15.68
N TYR A 196 -24.05 7.57 16.71
CA TYR A 196 -22.90 7.80 17.58
C TYR A 196 -22.48 6.55 18.35
N SER A 197 -23.44 5.70 18.75
CA SER A 197 -23.15 4.48 19.51
C SER A 197 -22.35 3.49 18.67
N LYS A 198 -22.76 3.28 17.41
CA LYS A 198 -22.02 2.41 16.50
C LYS A 198 -20.65 2.99 16.18
N ALA A 199 -20.55 4.31 15.94
CA ALA A 199 -19.28 4.97 15.69
C ALA A 199 -18.28 4.80 16.85
N GLU A 200 -18.72 4.96 18.11
CA GLU A 200 -17.86 4.71 19.28
C GLU A 200 -17.43 3.24 19.38
N GLY A 201 -18.31 2.31 19.00
CA GLY A 201 -18.01 0.88 18.90
C GLY A 201 -16.90 0.59 17.89
N ASP A 202 -17.01 1.13 16.68
CA ASP A 202 -16.02 0.98 15.61
C ASP A 202 -14.67 1.61 15.98
N LEU A 203 -14.68 2.81 16.58
CA LEU A 203 -13.47 3.47 17.08
C LEU A 203 -12.79 2.66 18.19
N SER A 204 -13.58 2.00 19.04
CA SER A 204 -13.06 1.10 20.06
C SER A 204 -12.38 -0.12 19.43
N GLN A 205 -12.91 -0.67 18.33
CA GLN A 205 -12.25 -1.74 17.57
C GLN A 205 -10.95 -1.25 16.93
N ALA A 206 -10.93 -0.05 16.35
CA ALA A 206 -9.72 0.54 15.78
C ALA A 206 -8.55 0.57 16.79
N MET A 207 -8.83 0.93 18.04
CA MET A 207 -7.82 0.97 19.11
C MET A 207 -7.41 -0.40 19.62
N ARG A 208 -8.28 -1.42 19.54
CA ARG A 208 -7.94 -2.80 19.86
C ARG A 208 -6.96 -3.38 18.84
N GLU A 209 -7.22 -3.11 17.55
CA GLU A 209 -6.35 -3.52 16.44
C GLU A 209 -5.01 -2.77 16.48
N ASN A 210 -5.04 -1.46 16.68
CA ASN A 210 -3.84 -0.64 16.82
C ASN A 210 -3.96 0.38 17.96
N ARG A 211 -3.31 0.10 19.08
CA ARG A 211 -3.26 0.99 20.26
C ARG A 211 -2.69 2.38 19.95
N LYS A 212 -1.89 2.52 18.88
CA LYS A 212 -1.31 3.80 18.41
C LYS A 212 -2.17 4.49 17.35
N CYS A 213 -3.42 4.07 17.15
CA CYS A 213 -4.33 4.75 16.22
C CYS A 213 -4.75 6.12 16.77
N VAL A 214 -4.02 7.17 16.37
CA VAL A 214 -4.31 8.57 16.74
C VAL A 214 -5.63 9.05 16.13
N ARG A 215 -5.91 8.67 14.88
CA ARG A 215 -7.14 9.06 14.18
C ARG A 215 -8.39 8.72 14.99
N SER A 216 -8.40 7.55 15.63
CA SER A 216 -9.50 7.13 16.50
C SER A 216 -9.73 8.10 17.68
N GLN A 217 -8.66 8.54 18.36
CA GLN A 217 -8.76 9.52 19.45
C GLN A 217 -9.23 10.90 18.98
N ILE A 218 -8.79 11.33 17.79
CA ILE A 218 -9.25 12.59 17.21
C ILE A 218 -10.76 12.55 16.99
N ILE A 219 -11.27 11.49 16.34
CA ILE A 219 -12.70 11.35 16.04
C ILE A 219 -13.53 11.21 17.33
N LEU A 220 -13.08 10.43 18.32
CA LEU A 220 -13.77 10.32 19.61
C LEU A 220 -13.87 11.66 20.34
N GLY A 221 -12.80 12.46 20.30
CA GLY A 221 -12.83 13.81 20.86
C GLY A 221 -13.77 14.73 20.10
N ASP A 222 -13.82 14.66 18.76
CA ASP A 222 -14.75 15.42 17.93
C ASP A 222 -16.22 15.03 18.19
N ILE A 223 -16.51 13.73 18.41
CA ILE A 223 -17.84 13.26 18.84
C ILE A 223 -18.22 13.88 20.20
N SER A 224 -17.30 13.82 21.16
CA SER A 224 -17.53 14.35 22.51
C SER A 224 -17.75 15.87 22.49
N LEU A 225 -16.98 16.59 21.66
CA LEU A 225 -17.14 18.03 21.45
C LEU A 225 -18.53 18.36 20.89
N ARG A 226 -19.02 17.61 19.89
CA ARG A 226 -20.36 17.81 19.31
C ARG A 226 -21.48 17.58 20.33
N ASN A 227 -21.25 16.69 21.30
CA ASN A 227 -22.18 16.43 22.40
C ASN A 227 -22.04 17.44 23.56
N ASN A 228 -21.26 18.51 23.40
CA ASN A 228 -20.90 19.48 24.43
C ASN A 228 -20.20 18.87 25.67
N ASP A 229 -19.68 17.65 25.56
CA ASP A 229 -18.85 17.01 26.58
C ASP A 229 -17.39 17.41 26.38
N PHE A 230 -17.09 18.64 26.78
CA PHE A 230 -15.75 19.22 26.65
C PHE A 230 -14.70 18.49 27.51
N ASP A 231 -15.11 17.92 28.66
CA ASP A 231 -14.22 17.13 29.52
C ASP A 231 -13.72 15.89 28.80
N ARG A 232 -14.64 15.08 28.26
CA ARG A 232 -14.29 13.87 27.52
C ARG A 232 -13.53 14.18 26.24
N ALA A 233 -13.87 15.26 25.54
CA ALA A 233 -13.16 15.69 24.34
C ALA A 233 -11.67 15.97 24.63
N ILE A 234 -11.39 16.75 25.68
CA ILE A 234 -10.03 17.07 26.13
C ILE A 234 -9.29 15.78 26.53
N GLU A 235 -9.92 14.88 27.27
CA GLU A 235 -9.29 13.61 27.67
C GLU A 235 -8.90 12.74 26.48
N CYS A 236 -9.75 12.64 25.47
CA CYS A 236 -9.46 11.92 24.22
C CYS A 236 -8.25 12.51 23.51
N TRP A 237 -8.23 13.82 23.29
CA TRP A 237 -7.11 14.48 22.60
C TRP A 237 -5.80 14.46 23.42
N LYS A 238 -5.86 14.48 24.75
CA LYS A 238 -4.67 14.33 25.60
C LYS A 238 -4.00 12.96 25.46
N LYS A 239 -4.76 11.90 25.11
CA LYS A 239 -4.18 10.56 24.89
C LYS A 239 -3.26 10.52 23.66
N ILE A 240 -3.36 11.48 22.75
CA ILE A 240 -2.53 11.56 21.54
C ILE A 240 -1.04 11.71 21.90
N GLU A 241 -0.71 12.43 22.98
CA GLU A 241 0.67 12.55 23.47
C GLU A 241 1.32 11.17 23.69
N LYS A 242 0.57 10.20 24.23
CA LYS A 242 1.09 8.85 24.50
C LYS A 242 1.12 7.96 23.26
N GLN A 243 0.29 8.26 22.25
CA GLN A 243 0.19 7.45 21.03
C GLN A 243 1.24 7.85 20.01
N ASP A 244 1.25 9.13 19.62
CA ASP A 244 2.22 9.73 18.72
C ASP A 244 2.16 11.28 18.83
N PRO A 245 3.11 11.91 19.55
CA PRO A 245 3.13 13.35 19.81
C PRO A 245 3.14 14.24 18.57
N LYS A 246 3.60 13.74 17.41
CA LYS A 246 3.71 14.56 16.19
C LYS A 246 2.34 15.05 15.68
N TYR A 247 1.26 14.42 16.12
CA TYR A 247 -0.11 14.79 15.76
C TYR A 247 -0.78 15.72 16.77
N LEU A 248 -0.09 16.14 17.83
CA LEU A 248 -0.66 17.06 18.84
C LEU A 248 -1.10 18.39 18.21
N SER A 249 -0.37 18.89 17.20
CA SER A 249 -0.75 20.11 16.48
C SER A 249 -2.10 19.99 15.78
N LEU A 250 -2.51 18.79 15.35
CA LEU A 250 -3.81 18.58 14.69
C LEU A 250 -5.00 18.86 15.62
N VAL A 251 -4.83 18.72 16.93
CA VAL A 251 -5.90 18.92 17.92
C VAL A 251 -5.67 20.14 18.80
N ALA A 252 -4.54 20.85 18.66
CA ALA A 252 -4.16 21.94 19.56
C ALA A 252 -5.20 23.08 19.58
N GLN A 253 -5.73 23.47 18.41
CA GLN A 253 -6.78 24.50 18.33
C GLN A 253 -8.05 24.01 19.04
N ARG A 254 -8.50 22.79 18.73
CA ARG A 254 -9.70 22.18 19.35
C ARG A 254 -9.58 22.09 20.87
N LEU A 255 -8.38 21.76 21.38
CA LEU A 255 -8.08 21.74 22.81
C LEU A 255 -8.27 23.13 23.43
N ILE A 256 -7.70 24.17 22.83
CA ILE A 256 -7.85 25.55 23.32
C ILE A 256 -9.30 25.98 23.31
N ASP A 257 -10.03 25.74 22.22
CA ASP A 257 -11.45 26.09 22.10
C ASP A 257 -12.30 25.36 23.17
N ALA A 258 -12.02 24.08 23.43
CA ALA A 258 -12.69 23.32 24.48
C ALA A 258 -12.35 23.82 25.89
N TYR A 259 -11.10 24.22 26.15
CA TYR A 259 -10.71 24.84 27.42
C TYR A 259 -11.35 26.22 27.59
N GLU A 260 -11.47 27.01 26.52
CA GLU A 260 -12.15 28.31 26.50
C GLU A 260 -13.64 28.18 26.80
N ALA A 261 -14.34 27.24 26.15
CA ALA A 261 -15.76 26.98 26.39
C ALA A 261 -16.05 26.64 27.87
N LYS A 262 -15.06 26.07 28.57
CA LYS A 262 -15.12 25.76 30.01
C LYS A 262 -14.68 26.90 30.92
N GLY A 263 -14.33 28.07 30.38
CA GLY A 263 -13.76 29.19 31.14
C GLY A 263 -12.35 28.93 31.69
N LYS A 264 -11.63 27.93 31.15
CA LYS A 264 -10.31 27.46 31.60
C LYS A 264 -9.21 27.66 30.56
N ALA A 265 -9.32 28.70 29.71
CA ALA A 265 -8.39 28.98 28.62
C ALA A 265 -6.91 29.01 29.07
N LYS A 266 -6.60 29.60 30.23
CA LYS A 266 -5.23 29.61 30.80
C LYS A 266 -4.67 28.20 31.07
N GLN A 267 -5.51 27.25 31.48
CA GLN A 267 -5.08 25.86 31.65
C GLN A 267 -4.78 25.20 30.31
N GLY A 268 -5.58 25.48 29.27
CA GLY A 268 -5.34 25.03 27.91
C GLY A 268 -4.01 25.56 27.34
N LEU A 269 -3.74 26.86 27.53
CA LEU A 269 -2.45 27.46 27.15
C LEU A 269 -1.28 26.84 27.90
N GLY A 270 -1.44 26.58 29.20
CA GLY A 270 -0.44 25.87 30.00
C GLY A 270 -0.13 24.47 29.46
N LEU A 271 -1.16 23.72 29.05
CA LEU A 271 -1.00 22.41 28.43
C LEU A 271 -0.26 22.49 27.08
N LEU A 272 -0.65 23.44 26.21
CA LEU A 272 0.05 23.62 24.93
C LEU A 272 1.52 24.04 25.14
N ALA A 273 1.81 24.88 26.13
CA ALA A 273 3.19 25.25 26.48
C ALA A 273 4.01 24.03 26.94
N GLU A 274 3.40 23.13 27.72
CA GLU A 274 4.04 21.86 28.12
C GLU A 274 4.34 20.98 26.91
N TYR A 275 3.36 20.78 26.02
CA TYR A 275 3.56 20.02 24.78
C TYR A 275 4.63 20.62 23.91
N LEU A 276 4.64 21.94 23.73
CA LEU A 276 5.62 22.65 22.91
C LEU A 276 7.04 22.52 23.47
N SER A 277 7.20 22.60 24.80
CA SER A 277 8.50 22.43 25.44
C SER A 277 9.05 21.00 25.33
N ARG A 278 8.19 19.99 25.23
CA ARG A 278 8.59 18.57 25.08
C ARG A 278 8.73 18.13 23.62
N TYR A 279 7.86 18.65 22.77
CA TYR A 279 7.71 18.29 21.36
C TYR A 279 7.66 19.56 20.51
N PRO A 280 8.81 20.22 20.27
CA PRO A 280 8.85 21.44 19.49
C PRO A 280 8.27 21.22 18.08
N SER A 281 7.25 22.01 17.75
CA SER A 281 6.59 21.98 16.44
C SER A 281 6.15 23.39 16.08
N TYR A 282 6.37 23.78 14.83
CA TYR A 282 5.97 25.10 14.34
C TYR A 282 4.46 25.30 14.40
N ASP A 283 3.67 24.32 13.96
CA ASP A 283 2.21 24.42 13.96
C ASP A 283 1.67 24.60 15.39
N LEU A 284 2.27 23.87 16.34
CA LEU A 284 1.93 23.97 17.75
C LEU A 284 2.36 25.33 18.33
N LEU A 285 3.54 25.84 17.97
CA LEU A 285 4.02 27.17 18.35
C LEU A 285 3.09 28.27 17.83
N ASN A 286 2.60 28.14 16.60
CA ASN A 286 1.71 29.10 15.98
C ASN A 286 0.37 29.18 16.73
N ILE A 287 -0.27 28.02 16.93
CA ILE A 287 -1.55 27.92 17.68
C ILE A 287 -1.39 28.41 19.11
N PHE A 288 -0.29 28.05 19.78
CA PHE A 288 0.02 28.55 21.12
C PHE A 288 0.16 30.07 21.13
N GLY A 289 0.94 30.65 20.21
CA GLY A 289 1.13 32.09 20.09
C GLY A 289 -0.17 32.85 19.84
N ASP A 290 -1.02 32.35 18.94
CA ASP A 290 -2.33 32.94 18.64
C ASP A 290 -3.27 32.85 19.86
N GLY A 291 -3.24 31.72 20.57
CA GLY A 291 -3.97 31.56 21.83
C GLY A 291 -3.53 32.56 22.89
N VAL A 292 -2.22 32.78 23.08
CA VAL A 292 -1.71 33.78 24.02
C VAL A 292 -2.12 35.20 23.62
N CYS A 293 -2.09 35.54 22.33
CA CYS A 293 -2.59 36.82 21.84
C CYS A 293 -4.07 37.02 22.18
N LYS A 294 -4.89 35.98 22.00
CA LYS A 294 -6.34 36.02 22.23
C LYS A 294 -6.71 36.19 23.71
N PHE A 295 -6.04 35.48 24.62
CA PHE A 295 -6.44 35.41 26.04
C PHE A 295 -5.58 36.25 27.00
N GLU A 296 -4.41 36.70 26.55
CA GLU A 296 -3.50 37.51 27.37
C GLU A 296 -3.17 38.83 26.65
N SER A 297 -2.08 38.87 25.88
CA SER A 297 -1.68 40.04 25.10
C SER A 297 -0.67 39.68 24.03
N THR A 298 -0.56 40.51 22.98
CA THR A 298 0.45 40.38 21.93
C THR A 298 1.88 40.45 22.50
N ALA A 299 2.14 41.38 23.43
CA ALA A 299 3.43 41.52 24.08
C ALA A 299 3.85 40.25 24.87
N GLN A 300 2.89 39.62 25.57
CA GLN A 300 3.13 38.37 26.28
C GLN A 300 3.37 37.20 25.32
N SER A 301 2.60 37.12 24.22
CA SER A 301 2.81 36.13 23.16
C SER A 301 4.19 36.26 22.55
N TYR A 302 4.60 37.48 22.17
CA TYR A 302 5.94 37.76 21.66
C TYR A 302 7.03 37.27 22.60
N LYS A 303 6.93 37.58 23.91
CA LYS A 303 7.92 37.15 24.91
C LYS A 303 8.03 35.62 25.00
N LEU A 304 6.90 34.91 25.02
CA LEU A 304 6.86 33.45 25.16
C LEU A 304 7.31 32.73 23.88
N VAL A 305 6.81 33.16 22.72
CA VAL A 305 7.24 32.63 21.41
C VAL A 305 8.73 32.90 21.21
N ARG A 306 9.25 34.07 21.61
CA ARG A 306 10.68 34.40 21.47
C ARG A 306 11.54 33.45 22.28
N LYS A 307 11.13 33.15 23.51
CA LYS A 307 11.82 32.19 24.37
C LYS A 307 11.89 30.81 23.71
N GLU A 308 10.82 30.39 23.04
CA GLU A 308 10.79 29.07 22.39
C GLU A 308 11.59 29.02 21.08
N VAL A 309 11.50 30.05 20.24
CA VAL A 309 12.28 30.13 18.99
C VAL A 309 13.78 30.25 19.27
N VAL A 310 14.19 30.91 20.36
CA VAL A 310 15.60 30.94 20.77
C VAL A 310 16.10 29.54 21.14
N LYS A 311 15.27 28.72 21.78
CA LYS A 311 15.60 27.32 22.12
C LYS A 311 15.59 26.41 20.89
N ASN A 312 14.64 26.61 20.00
CA ASN A 312 14.39 25.79 18.82
C ASN A 312 14.32 26.69 17.56
N PRO A 313 15.47 27.19 17.06
CA PRO A 313 15.49 28.13 15.95
C PRO A 313 14.99 27.50 14.65
N THR A 314 13.93 28.06 14.08
CA THR A 314 13.39 27.67 12.77
C THR A 314 12.98 28.91 11.99
N LEU A 315 13.09 28.87 10.66
CA LEU A 315 12.66 29.98 9.80
C LEU A 315 11.19 30.33 10.01
N LEU A 316 10.34 29.31 10.14
CA LEU A 316 8.91 29.50 10.38
C LEU A 316 8.66 30.12 11.77
N GLY A 317 9.37 29.69 12.81
CA GLY A 317 9.31 30.32 14.13
C GLY A 317 9.75 31.79 14.13
N LEU A 318 10.80 32.12 13.36
CA LEU A 318 11.23 33.51 13.17
C LEU A 318 10.16 34.35 12.45
N ASN A 319 9.50 33.80 11.43
CA ASN A 319 8.38 34.47 10.76
C ASN A 319 7.25 34.79 11.75
N LYS A 320 6.90 33.85 12.64
CA LYS A 320 5.88 34.09 13.68
C LYS A 320 6.28 35.21 14.63
N LEU A 321 7.57 35.32 14.98
CA LEU A 321 8.05 36.43 15.81
C LEU A 321 7.92 37.79 15.12
N LEU A 322 8.26 37.85 13.82
CA LEU A 322 8.11 39.08 13.05
C LEU A 322 6.64 39.50 12.94
N GLU A 323 5.75 38.53 12.71
CA GLU A 323 4.30 38.76 12.70
C GLU A 323 3.82 39.36 14.03
N LEU A 324 4.20 38.75 15.15
CA LEU A 324 3.85 39.22 16.49
C LEU A 324 4.42 40.62 16.79
N GLN A 325 5.65 40.90 16.34
CA GLN A 325 6.27 42.22 16.51
C GLN A 325 5.53 43.29 15.71
N ILE A 326 5.12 43.00 14.46
CA ILE A 326 4.34 43.92 13.64
C ILE A 326 2.98 44.21 14.30
N LEU A 327 2.31 43.17 14.82
CA LEU A 327 1.04 43.31 15.52
C LEU A 327 1.18 44.16 16.79
N ASP A 328 2.24 43.96 17.57
CA ASP A 328 2.51 44.75 18.78
C ASP A 328 2.77 46.23 18.45
N THR A 329 3.49 46.53 17.37
CA THR A 329 3.73 47.91 16.92
C THR A 329 2.49 48.62 16.37
N LYS A 330 1.44 47.88 15.96
CA LYS A 330 0.17 48.45 15.49
C LYS A 330 -0.83 48.70 16.63
N ASN A 331 -0.69 47.97 17.73
CA ASN A 331 -1.60 48.05 18.88
C ASN A 331 -1.16 49.10 19.93
N ASN A 332 0.05 49.66 19.80
CA ASN A 332 0.60 50.74 20.61
C ASN A 332 0.52 52.08 19.86
#